data_AF-A0A940BU38-F1
#
_entry.id   AF-A0A940BU38-F1
#
_cell.length_a   1.000
_cell.length_b   1.000
_cell.length_c   1.000
_cell.angle_alpha   90.00
_cell.angle_beta   90.00
_cell.angle_gamma   90.00
#
_symmetry.space_group_name_H-M   'P 1'
#
loop_
_entity.id
_entity.type
_entity.pdbx_description
1 polymer ?
#
loop_
_entity_poly.entity_id
_entity_poly.type
_entity_poly.pdbx_seq_one_letter_code
_entity_poly.pdbx_strand_id
1 'polypeptide(L)'
;MTTIDRIMIERIDISAFGGVKNLTLIPSGGINIITAPNESGKSTVAAFIKFIFYGFGGQRRQALAENERSLYMPWDGSRAGGGITLSTPEGKFRIERYQSAAKETLDIYDAYTRKSVFTGLVPGEVFFGVGEETFSKVLFFRQLYQSKNGDDALAEQVQNIIFSADEKTNTERAVKRLKELRASLKNNQKRGMIPTLENELASYDEKLASSVSIKNELDTVLVSLGEKKQKIAFNRTKLDALEKEKENLRKYEAKQKLASLLSLARADKDAQARYEECVKQFSGENIPDTELVRSLINDNSELALAEKRVLELTDASSAEKSRLASIEGSDPFGGADTAKIKSSLKRRTALGYLFLALCVACIGGAAALYFTSGAGIPVFACAGGAALFAALFAIFVLGKPRDVKKYGFTAKAGLVKALDEQPL
;
A
#
# COMPACT_ATOMS: atom_id res chain seq x y z
N MET A 1 -29.55 -7.20 -63.63
CA MET A 1 -28.92 -8.12 -64.60
C MET A 1 -28.01 -7.28 -65.48
N THR A 2 -26.75 -7.17 -65.09
CA THR A 2 -25.72 -6.47 -65.85
C THR A 2 -25.46 -7.31 -67.09
N THR A 3 -25.82 -6.80 -68.25
CA THR A 3 -25.50 -7.41 -69.54
C THR A 3 -23.98 -7.52 -69.59
N ILE A 4 -23.44 -8.71 -69.41
CA ILE A 4 -22.03 -8.99 -69.71
C ILE A 4 -21.86 -8.57 -71.15
N ASP A 5 -20.94 -7.66 -71.43
CA ASP A 5 -20.59 -7.24 -72.78
C ASP A 5 -20.16 -8.47 -73.58
N ARG A 6 -21.09 -9.04 -74.36
CA ARG A 6 -20.88 -10.33 -75.02
C ARG A 6 -20.12 -10.11 -76.31
N ILE A 7 -18.89 -10.60 -76.33
CA ILE A 7 -18.11 -10.75 -77.55
C ILE A 7 -18.46 -12.09 -78.19
N MET A 8 -18.84 -12.06 -79.46
CA MET A 8 -19.27 -13.25 -80.20
C MET A 8 -18.41 -13.41 -81.45
N ILE A 9 -17.84 -14.60 -81.64
CA ILE A 9 -17.18 -14.97 -82.89
C ILE A 9 -18.24 -15.40 -83.90
N GLU A 10 -18.40 -14.64 -84.97
CA GLU A 10 -19.41 -14.89 -86.01
C GLU A 10 -18.87 -15.70 -87.18
N ARG A 11 -17.57 -15.58 -87.45
CA ARG A 11 -16.92 -16.24 -88.58
C ARG A 11 -15.45 -16.49 -88.31
N ILE A 12 -14.97 -17.67 -88.70
CA ILE A 12 -13.56 -18.06 -88.66
C ILE A 12 -13.21 -18.53 -90.07
N ASP A 13 -12.26 -17.89 -90.72
CA ASP A 13 -11.76 -18.29 -92.04
C ASP A 13 -10.28 -18.62 -91.96
N ILE A 14 -9.93 -19.88 -92.24
CA ILE A 14 -8.56 -20.39 -92.25
C ILE A 14 -8.12 -20.52 -93.70
N SER A 15 -7.17 -19.70 -94.12
CA SER A 15 -6.55 -19.82 -95.45
C SER A 15 -5.62 -21.04 -95.48
N ALA A 16 -4.64 -21.08 -94.57
CA ALA A 16 -3.77 -22.22 -94.34
C ALA A 16 -3.20 -22.16 -92.92
N PHE A 17 -3.27 -23.24 -92.15
CA PHE A 17 -2.69 -23.32 -90.80
C PHE A 17 -2.42 -24.78 -90.42
N GLY A 18 -1.15 -25.14 -90.26
CA GLY A 18 -0.71 -26.54 -90.15
C GLY A 18 -1.21 -27.38 -91.33
N GLY A 19 -1.97 -28.43 -91.04
CA GLY A 19 -2.62 -29.28 -92.05
C GLY A 19 -3.98 -28.79 -92.56
N VAL A 20 -4.56 -27.73 -91.98
CA VAL A 20 -5.90 -27.22 -92.35
C VAL A 20 -5.76 -26.14 -93.42
N LYS A 21 -6.53 -26.24 -94.51
CA LYS A 21 -6.55 -25.25 -95.61
C LYS A 21 -7.98 -24.95 -96.05
N ASN A 22 -8.24 -23.71 -96.44
CA ASN A 22 -9.49 -23.22 -97.01
C ASN A 22 -10.74 -23.64 -96.21
N LEU A 23 -10.69 -23.49 -94.88
CA LEU A 23 -11.79 -23.85 -93.99
C LEU A 23 -12.50 -22.59 -93.48
N THR A 24 -13.80 -22.50 -93.71
CA THR A 24 -14.66 -21.48 -93.09
C THR A 24 -15.61 -22.13 -92.09
N LEU A 25 -15.66 -21.58 -90.88
CA LEU A 25 -16.59 -21.95 -89.83
C LEU A 25 -17.47 -20.74 -89.49
N ILE A 26 -18.76 -20.97 -89.33
CA ILE A 26 -19.75 -19.96 -88.92
C ILE A 26 -20.38 -20.45 -87.62
N PRO A 27 -19.84 -20.07 -86.45
CA PRO A 27 -20.40 -20.46 -85.17
C PRO A 27 -21.79 -19.86 -84.97
N SER A 28 -22.69 -20.64 -84.39
CA SER A 28 -23.98 -20.16 -83.90
C SER A 28 -23.88 -19.72 -82.44
N GLY A 29 -24.87 -18.96 -81.96
CA GLY A 29 -24.98 -18.67 -80.53
C GLY A 29 -25.15 -19.95 -79.70
N GLY A 30 -24.57 -19.99 -78.50
CA GLY A 30 -24.62 -21.15 -77.61
C GLY A 30 -23.46 -22.13 -77.84
N ILE A 31 -23.75 -23.43 -77.69
CA ILE A 31 -22.73 -24.49 -77.77
C ILE A 31 -22.55 -24.94 -79.22
N ASN A 32 -21.32 -24.85 -79.73
CA ASN A 32 -20.95 -25.30 -81.07
C ASN A 32 -20.16 -26.62 -80.98
N ILE A 33 -20.66 -27.68 -81.61
CA ILE A 33 -20.04 -29.01 -81.59
C ILE A 33 -19.37 -29.29 -82.95
N ILE A 34 -18.05 -29.46 -82.95
CA ILE A 34 -17.26 -29.84 -84.14
C ILE A 34 -16.90 -31.33 -84.04
N THR A 35 -17.61 -32.17 -84.78
CA THR A 35 -17.35 -33.62 -84.84
C THR A 35 -16.53 -33.95 -86.09
N ALA A 36 -15.34 -34.51 -85.88
CA ALA A 36 -14.49 -34.99 -86.96
C ALA A 36 -13.59 -36.13 -86.45
N PRO A 37 -13.07 -37.02 -87.32
CA PRO A 37 -12.17 -38.11 -86.93
C PRO A 37 -10.94 -37.63 -86.15
N ASN A 38 -10.21 -38.53 -85.48
CA ASN A 38 -8.90 -38.17 -84.93
C ASN A 38 -7.99 -37.66 -86.06
N GLU A 39 -7.08 -36.73 -85.74
CA GLU A 39 -6.14 -36.11 -86.69
C GLU A 39 -6.76 -35.22 -87.79
N SER A 40 -8.08 -35.04 -87.80
CA SER A 40 -8.79 -34.12 -88.72
C SER A 40 -8.50 -32.62 -88.54
N GLY A 41 -7.68 -32.24 -87.54
CA GLY A 41 -7.31 -30.84 -87.31
C GLY A 41 -8.19 -30.06 -86.33
N LYS A 42 -9.01 -30.71 -85.49
CA LYS A 42 -9.82 -30.01 -84.45
C LYS A 42 -8.97 -29.16 -83.49
N SER A 43 -7.90 -29.73 -82.94
CA SER A 43 -6.97 -28.98 -82.08
C SER A 43 -6.23 -27.90 -82.87
N THR A 44 -6.04 -28.10 -84.18
CA THR A 44 -5.47 -27.09 -85.09
C THR A 44 -6.38 -25.89 -85.27
N VAL A 45 -7.72 -26.08 -85.30
CA VAL A 45 -8.69 -24.98 -85.30
C VAL A 45 -8.63 -24.17 -84.01
N ALA A 46 -8.54 -24.83 -82.84
CA ALA A 46 -8.36 -24.14 -81.57
C ALA A 46 -7.05 -23.33 -81.55
N ALA A 47 -5.94 -23.95 -81.95
CA ALA A 47 -4.65 -23.27 -82.08
C ALA A 47 -4.68 -22.10 -83.06
N PHE A 48 -5.44 -22.20 -84.17
CA PHE A 48 -5.66 -21.10 -85.09
C PHE A 48 -6.37 -19.92 -84.43
N ILE A 49 -7.40 -20.17 -83.62
CA ILE A 49 -8.09 -19.11 -82.87
C ILE A 49 -7.10 -18.38 -81.97
N LYS A 50 -6.28 -19.11 -81.19
CA LYS A 50 -5.20 -18.51 -80.39
C LYS A 50 -4.26 -17.67 -81.24
N PHE A 51 -3.81 -18.21 -82.38
CA PHE A 51 -2.89 -17.54 -83.29
C PHE A 51 -3.47 -16.21 -83.79
N ILE A 52 -4.75 -16.14 -84.19
CA ILE A 52 -5.35 -14.88 -84.64
C ILE A 52 -5.29 -13.81 -83.53
N PHE A 53 -5.57 -14.18 -82.28
CA PHE A 53 -5.62 -13.23 -81.16
C PHE A 53 -4.26 -12.83 -80.59
N TYR A 54 -3.29 -13.75 -80.52
CA TYR A 54 -2.00 -13.52 -79.84
C TYR A 54 -0.77 -13.77 -80.71
N GLY A 55 -0.91 -14.38 -81.87
CA GLY A 55 0.19 -14.76 -82.76
C GLY A 55 0.85 -16.07 -82.35
N PHE A 56 2.01 -16.34 -82.93
CA PHE A 56 2.89 -17.38 -82.41
C PHE A 56 3.63 -16.81 -81.19
N GLY A 57 3.59 -17.52 -80.06
CA GLY A 57 4.13 -17.03 -78.79
C GLY A 57 5.55 -16.44 -78.90
N GLY A 58 5.79 -15.34 -78.18
CA GLY A 58 7.05 -14.62 -78.18
C GLY A 58 8.24 -15.46 -77.69
N GLN A 59 9.42 -15.19 -78.26
CA GLN A 59 10.69 -15.86 -78.00
C GLN A 59 10.98 -16.12 -76.50
N ARG A 60 10.85 -17.39 -76.05
CA ARG A 60 11.68 -18.05 -75.00
C ARG A 60 11.18 -19.48 -74.67
N ARG A 61 10.95 -20.33 -75.66
CA ARG A 61 10.77 -21.77 -75.42
C ARG A 61 11.75 -22.53 -76.31
N GLN A 62 12.81 -23.06 -75.69
CA GLN A 62 13.99 -23.67 -76.33
C GLN A 62 13.81 -25.14 -76.73
N ALA A 63 12.64 -25.75 -76.49
CA ALA A 63 12.38 -27.13 -76.87
C ALA A 63 11.72 -27.22 -78.25
N LEU A 64 12.24 -28.08 -79.14
CA LEU A 64 11.70 -28.32 -80.49
C LEU A 64 10.20 -28.72 -80.49
N ALA A 65 9.69 -29.27 -79.39
CA ALA A 65 8.29 -29.67 -79.24
C ALA A 65 7.32 -28.50 -78.95
N GLU A 66 7.83 -27.32 -78.55
CA GLU A 66 7.02 -26.16 -78.13
C GLU A 66 7.03 -25.02 -79.16
N ASN A 67 7.65 -25.22 -80.32
CA ASN A 67 7.69 -24.24 -81.38
C ASN A 67 6.39 -24.30 -82.20
N GLU A 68 5.32 -23.69 -81.68
CA GLU A 68 4.01 -23.56 -82.36
C GLU A 68 4.17 -23.07 -83.81
N ARG A 69 5.14 -22.18 -84.04
CA ARG A 69 5.48 -21.68 -85.38
C ARG A 69 5.99 -22.78 -86.31
N SER A 70 6.80 -23.72 -85.81
CA SER A 70 7.28 -24.85 -86.62
C SER A 70 6.16 -25.86 -86.90
N LEU A 71 5.21 -26.01 -85.98
CA LEU A 71 4.12 -26.98 -86.10
C LEU A 71 3.01 -26.52 -87.04
N TYR A 72 2.68 -25.22 -87.02
CA TYR A 72 1.53 -24.68 -87.74
C TYR A 72 1.88 -23.84 -88.99
N MET A 73 3.16 -23.68 -89.31
CA MET A 73 3.56 -23.20 -90.64
C MET A 73 3.25 -24.28 -91.70
N PRO A 74 2.51 -23.95 -92.77
CA PRO A 74 2.27 -24.87 -93.88
C PRO A 74 3.56 -25.36 -94.53
N TRP A 75 3.65 -26.66 -94.82
CA TRP A 75 4.84 -27.28 -95.44
C TRP A 75 5.08 -26.86 -96.90
N ASP A 76 4.09 -26.26 -97.56
CA ASP A 76 4.14 -25.87 -98.98
C ASP A 76 4.70 -24.45 -99.16
N GLY A 77 5.18 -23.84 -98.08
CA GLY A 77 5.71 -22.48 -98.09
C GLY A 77 4.64 -21.39 -98.17
N SER A 78 3.35 -21.75 -98.12
CA SER A 78 2.27 -20.76 -98.04
C SER A 78 2.26 -20.04 -96.70
N ARG A 79 1.62 -18.86 -96.65
CA ARG A 79 1.52 -18.07 -95.40
C ARG A 79 0.52 -18.75 -94.47
N ALA A 80 0.92 -18.99 -93.22
CA ALA A 80 0.01 -19.44 -92.18
C ALA A 80 -0.92 -18.29 -91.80
N GLY A 81 -2.24 -18.44 -91.89
CA GLY A 81 -3.13 -17.36 -91.52
C GLY A 81 -4.54 -17.46 -92.04
N GLY A 82 -5.27 -16.37 -91.80
CA GLY A 82 -6.69 -16.23 -92.09
C GLY A 82 -7.28 -15.08 -91.28
N GLY A 83 -8.56 -15.14 -90.98
CA GLY A 83 -9.20 -14.12 -90.17
C GLY A 83 -10.41 -14.57 -89.37
N ILE A 84 -10.72 -13.79 -88.34
CA ILE A 84 -11.87 -13.98 -87.46
C ILE A 84 -12.71 -12.71 -87.46
N THR A 85 -14.01 -12.87 -87.65
CA THR A 85 -14.98 -11.78 -87.49
C THR A 85 -15.68 -11.92 -86.16
N LEU A 86 -15.70 -10.84 -85.39
CA LEU A 86 -16.30 -10.77 -84.06
C LEU A 86 -17.27 -9.60 -83.97
N SER A 87 -18.36 -9.79 -83.21
CA SER A 87 -19.24 -8.70 -82.78
C SER A 87 -19.04 -8.43 -81.31
N THR A 88 -18.91 -7.14 -80.97
CA THR A 88 -18.88 -6.60 -79.62
C THR A 88 -20.00 -5.56 -79.47
N PRO A 89 -20.29 -5.09 -78.25
CA PRO A 89 -21.22 -3.98 -78.05
C PRO A 89 -20.80 -2.69 -78.78
N GLU A 90 -19.51 -2.51 -79.03
CA GLU A 90 -18.93 -1.33 -79.69
C GLU A 90 -18.99 -1.41 -81.21
N GLY A 91 -19.18 -2.60 -81.78
CA GLY A 91 -19.24 -2.78 -83.23
C GLY A 91 -18.82 -4.16 -83.69
N LYS A 92 -18.69 -4.31 -85.01
CA LYS A 92 -18.25 -5.56 -85.63
C LYS A 92 -16.85 -5.36 -86.19
N PHE A 93 -15.94 -6.26 -85.82
CA PHE A 93 -14.53 -6.17 -86.19
C PHE A 93 -14.08 -7.44 -86.91
N ARG A 94 -13.11 -7.28 -87.79
CA ARG A 94 -12.36 -8.39 -88.36
C ARG A 94 -10.91 -8.27 -87.92
N ILE A 95 -10.36 -9.39 -87.46
CA ILE A 95 -8.93 -9.59 -87.27
C ILE A 95 -8.44 -10.49 -88.39
N GLU A 96 -7.43 -10.04 -89.13
CA GLU A 96 -6.70 -10.84 -90.11
C GLU A 96 -5.24 -10.92 -89.70
N ARG A 97 -4.72 -12.14 -89.62
CA ARG A 97 -3.32 -12.38 -89.26
C ARG A 97 -2.72 -13.40 -90.21
N TYR A 98 -1.55 -13.06 -90.75
CA TYR A 98 -0.76 -13.93 -91.62
C TYR A 98 0.70 -13.93 -91.19
N GLN A 99 1.28 -15.12 -91.09
CA GLN A 99 2.68 -15.37 -90.83
C GLN A 99 3.33 -16.00 -92.07
N SER A 100 4.39 -15.38 -92.55
CA SER A 100 5.33 -15.98 -93.49
C SER A 100 6.63 -16.38 -92.79
N ALA A 101 7.55 -17.05 -93.50
CA ALA A 101 8.87 -17.36 -92.98
C ALA A 101 9.62 -16.11 -92.49
N ALA A 102 9.45 -14.96 -93.16
CA ALA A 102 10.20 -13.73 -92.86
C ALA A 102 9.41 -12.68 -92.07
N LYS A 103 8.08 -12.61 -92.22
CA LYS A 103 7.27 -11.49 -91.72
C LYS A 103 5.89 -11.92 -91.23
N GLU A 104 5.45 -11.28 -90.17
CA GLU A 104 4.07 -11.29 -89.68
C GLU A 104 3.32 -10.05 -90.16
N THR A 105 2.05 -10.21 -90.50
CA THR A 105 1.11 -9.12 -90.78
C THR A 105 -0.15 -9.34 -89.96
N LEU A 106 -0.56 -8.30 -89.23
CA LEU A 106 -1.75 -8.25 -88.40
C LEU A 106 -2.53 -6.98 -88.76
N ASP A 107 -3.76 -7.15 -89.20
CA ASP A 107 -4.68 -6.07 -89.50
C ASP A 107 -6.00 -6.28 -88.76
N ILE A 108 -6.46 -5.25 -88.06
CA ILE A 108 -7.77 -5.22 -87.42
C ILE A 108 -8.56 -4.11 -88.09
N TYR A 109 -9.76 -4.40 -88.56
CA TYR A 109 -10.61 -3.40 -89.20
C TYR A 109 -12.05 -3.48 -88.72
N ASP A 110 -12.69 -2.32 -88.65
CA ASP A 110 -14.12 -2.22 -88.44
C ASP A 110 -14.86 -2.72 -89.70
N ALA A 111 -15.80 -3.65 -89.52
CA ALA A 111 -16.46 -4.33 -90.62
C ALA A 111 -17.41 -3.42 -91.43
N TYR A 112 -17.88 -2.31 -90.84
CA TYR A 112 -18.78 -1.36 -91.48
C TYR A 112 -18.00 -0.26 -92.22
N THR A 113 -17.03 0.35 -91.54
CA THR A 113 -16.28 1.49 -92.08
C THR A 113 -15.05 1.06 -92.90
N ARG A 114 -14.62 -0.21 -92.77
CA ARG A 114 -13.40 -0.78 -93.37
C ARG A 114 -12.12 -0.02 -93.01
N LYS A 115 -12.14 0.76 -91.92
CA LYS A 115 -10.95 1.47 -91.42
C LYS A 115 -10.15 0.55 -90.50
N SER A 116 -8.83 0.63 -90.61
CA SER A 116 -7.93 -0.03 -89.67
C SER A 116 -8.08 0.61 -88.28
N VAL A 117 -8.18 -0.24 -87.26
CA VAL A 117 -8.33 0.13 -85.85
C VAL A 117 -7.35 -0.69 -85.01
N PHE A 118 -7.04 -0.23 -83.80
CA PHE A 118 -6.17 -0.96 -82.86
C PHE A 118 -4.80 -1.39 -83.42
N THR A 119 -4.25 -0.63 -84.37
CA THR A 119 -2.99 -0.93 -85.04
C THR A 119 -1.85 -1.04 -84.02
N GLY A 120 -1.14 -2.18 -84.02
CA GLY A 120 -0.02 -2.45 -83.10
C GLY A 120 -0.41 -2.97 -81.72
N LEU A 121 -1.70 -3.13 -81.42
CA LEU A 121 -2.18 -3.76 -80.19
C LEU A 121 -2.41 -5.27 -80.37
N VAL A 122 -2.38 -6.02 -79.27
CA VAL A 122 -2.66 -7.46 -79.27
C VAL A 122 -4.18 -7.66 -79.26
N PRO A 123 -4.78 -8.28 -80.29
CA PRO A 123 -6.24 -8.41 -80.39
C PRO A 123 -6.85 -9.11 -79.17
N GLY A 124 -6.19 -10.14 -78.65
CA GLY A 124 -6.69 -10.86 -77.47
C GLY A 124 -6.78 -10.00 -76.21
N GLU A 125 -5.82 -9.10 -75.99
CA GLU A 125 -5.84 -8.16 -74.86
C GLU A 125 -6.90 -7.07 -75.06
N VAL A 126 -7.07 -6.60 -76.31
CA VAL A 126 -8.07 -5.58 -76.65
C VAL A 126 -9.49 -6.10 -76.49
N PHE A 127 -9.78 -7.26 -77.06
CA PHE A 127 -11.15 -7.80 -77.05
C PHE A 127 -11.45 -8.52 -75.75
N PHE A 128 -10.56 -9.36 -75.22
CA PHE A 128 -10.88 -10.18 -74.04
C PHE A 128 -10.36 -9.62 -72.72
N GLY A 129 -9.49 -8.60 -72.73
CA GLY A 129 -8.90 -8.04 -71.52
C GLY A 129 -7.96 -8.99 -70.77
N VAL A 130 -7.53 -10.09 -71.40
CA VAL A 130 -6.67 -11.12 -70.80
C VAL A 130 -5.41 -11.33 -71.64
N GLY A 131 -4.33 -11.77 -71.00
CA GLY A 131 -3.08 -12.13 -71.68
C GLY A 131 -3.12 -13.53 -72.32
N GLU A 132 -2.11 -13.83 -73.15
CA GLU A 132 -1.98 -15.09 -73.89
C GLU A 132 -2.04 -16.33 -72.99
N GLU A 133 -1.41 -16.28 -71.82
CA GLU A 133 -1.33 -17.42 -70.89
C GLU A 133 -2.72 -17.78 -70.34
N THR A 134 -3.47 -16.78 -69.88
CA THR A 134 -4.84 -16.95 -69.37
C THR A 134 -5.76 -17.49 -70.47
N PHE A 135 -5.67 -16.92 -71.67
CA PHE A 135 -6.48 -17.38 -72.80
C PHE A 135 -6.16 -18.83 -73.20
N SER A 136 -4.88 -19.21 -73.20
CA SER A 136 -4.44 -20.56 -73.56
C SER A 136 -4.97 -21.63 -72.59
N LYS A 137 -5.01 -21.31 -71.28
CA LYS A 137 -5.56 -22.21 -70.25
C LYS A 137 -7.07 -22.46 -70.44
N VAL A 138 -7.80 -21.43 -70.86
CA VAL A 138 -9.26 -21.53 -71.13
C VAL A 138 -9.53 -22.29 -72.44
N LEU A 139 -8.73 -22.04 -73.49
CA LEU A 139 -8.95 -22.63 -74.82
C LEU A 139 -8.74 -24.16 -74.85
N PHE A 140 -7.77 -24.70 -74.11
CA PHE A 140 -7.39 -26.12 -74.15
C PHE A 140 -7.85 -26.94 -72.93
N PHE A 141 -8.86 -26.44 -72.21
CA PHE A 141 -9.35 -26.93 -70.91
C PHE A 141 -9.44 -28.47 -70.77
N ARG A 142 -9.74 -29.23 -71.84
CA ARG A 142 -9.95 -30.69 -71.79
C ARG A 142 -8.74 -31.56 -72.16
N GLN A 143 -7.74 -31.04 -72.86
CA GLN A 143 -6.65 -31.89 -73.39
C GLN A 143 -5.46 -32.02 -72.42
N LEU A 144 -5.33 -31.11 -71.45
CA LEU A 144 -4.25 -31.10 -70.45
C LEU A 144 -4.64 -31.70 -69.08
N TYR A 145 -5.94 -31.78 -68.75
CA TYR A 145 -6.40 -32.09 -67.40
C TYR A 145 -7.42 -33.24 -67.38
N GLN A 146 -6.92 -34.46 -67.60
CA GLN A 146 -7.69 -35.68 -67.35
C GLN A 146 -7.65 -35.99 -65.85
N SER A 147 -8.37 -35.22 -65.03
CA SER A 147 -8.56 -35.57 -63.61
C SER A 147 -9.60 -36.68 -63.50
N LYS A 148 -9.25 -37.75 -62.77
CA LYS A 148 -10.11 -38.94 -62.56
C LYS A 148 -11.28 -38.72 -61.58
N ASN A 149 -11.49 -37.50 -61.08
CA ASN A 149 -12.41 -37.26 -59.97
C ASN A 149 -13.40 -36.12 -60.26
N GLY A 150 -14.67 -36.49 -60.53
CA GLY A 150 -15.91 -35.75 -60.22
C GLY A 150 -16.15 -34.34 -60.78
N ASP A 151 -17.41 -34.06 -61.12
CA ASP A 151 -17.88 -32.79 -61.69
C ASP A 151 -17.77 -31.57 -60.73
N ASP A 152 -17.83 -31.78 -59.40
CA ASP A 152 -17.74 -30.69 -58.40
C ASP A 152 -16.32 -30.15 -58.23
N ALA A 153 -15.32 -31.02 -58.26
CA ALA A 153 -13.91 -30.60 -58.21
C ALA A 153 -13.53 -29.78 -59.46
N LEU A 154 -14.15 -30.11 -60.60
CA LEU A 154 -13.99 -29.37 -61.85
C LEU A 154 -14.65 -27.98 -61.76
N ALA A 155 -15.85 -27.87 -61.19
CA ALA A 155 -16.52 -26.59 -61.00
C ALA A 155 -15.74 -25.62 -60.08
N GLU A 156 -15.19 -26.14 -58.98
CA GLU A 156 -14.38 -25.36 -58.04
C GLU A 156 -13.06 -24.89 -58.66
N GLN A 157 -12.43 -25.73 -59.50
CA GLN A 157 -11.20 -25.37 -60.22
C GLN A 157 -11.45 -24.34 -61.32
N VAL A 158 -12.56 -24.45 -62.05
CA VAL A 158 -13.01 -23.45 -63.04
C VAL A 158 -13.24 -22.10 -62.37
N GLN A 159 -13.91 -22.11 -61.20
CA GLN A 159 -14.16 -20.89 -60.44
C GLN A 159 -12.85 -20.24 -59.97
N ASN A 160 -11.89 -21.03 -59.48
CA ASN A 160 -10.58 -20.50 -59.06
C ASN A 160 -9.78 -19.87 -60.22
N ILE A 161 -9.80 -20.47 -61.41
CA ILE A 161 -9.10 -19.90 -62.58
C ILE A 161 -9.78 -18.61 -63.05
N ILE A 162 -11.12 -18.56 -63.07
CA ILE A 162 -11.90 -17.39 -63.51
C ILE A 162 -11.70 -16.20 -62.57
N PHE A 163 -11.65 -16.43 -61.25
CA PHE A 163 -11.61 -15.35 -60.27
C PHE A 163 -10.21 -14.94 -59.83
N SER A 164 -9.22 -15.84 -59.87
CA SER A 164 -7.91 -15.58 -59.25
C SER A 164 -6.74 -15.56 -60.24
N ALA A 165 -6.92 -15.98 -61.49
CA ALA A 165 -5.84 -16.13 -62.50
C ALA A 165 -4.61 -16.95 -62.03
N ASP A 166 -4.67 -17.56 -60.83
CA ASP A 166 -3.62 -18.35 -60.20
C ASP A 166 -4.27 -19.51 -59.43
N GLU A 167 -3.76 -20.72 -59.68
CA GLU A 167 -4.24 -22.00 -59.16
C GLU A 167 -4.00 -22.14 -57.64
N LYS A 168 -3.14 -21.29 -57.05
CA LYS A 168 -2.64 -21.48 -55.67
C LYS A 168 -3.34 -20.67 -54.59
N THR A 169 -3.97 -19.55 -54.91
CA THR A 169 -4.58 -18.68 -53.88
C THR A 169 -6.07 -18.94 -53.75
N ASN A 170 -6.40 -20.04 -53.07
CA ASN A 170 -7.76 -20.28 -52.59
C ASN A 170 -8.05 -19.33 -51.41
N THR A 171 -8.96 -18.38 -51.64
CA THR A 171 -9.41 -17.40 -50.64
C THR A 171 -9.98 -18.07 -49.38
N GLU A 172 -10.60 -19.23 -49.50
CA GLU A 172 -11.09 -20.02 -48.38
C GLU A 172 -9.95 -20.57 -47.52
N ARG A 173 -8.84 -21.01 -48.14
CA ARG A 173 -7.62 -21.41 -47.41
C ARG A 173 -6.98 -20.23 -46.68
N ALA A 174 -6.96 -19.06 -47.30
CA ALA A 174 -6.47 -17.84 -46.66
C ALA A 174 -7.32 -17.47 -45.44
N VAL A 175 -8.65 -17.50 -45.57
CA VAL A 175 -9.59 -17.24 -44.46
C VAL A 175 -9.43 -18.28 -43.34
N LYS A 176 -9.29 -19.57 -43.68
CA LYS A 176 -9.07 -20.63 -42.69
C LYS A 176 -7.77 -20.41 -41.90
N ARG A 177 -6.68 -20.07 -42.58
CA ARG A 177 -5.39 -19.79 -41.93
C ARG A 177 -5.46 -18.56 -41.01
N LEU A 178 -6.17 -17.52 -41.42
CA LEU A 178 -6.41 -16.34 -40.56
C LEU A 178 -7.24 -16.68 -39.32
N LYS A 179 -8.25 -17.55 -39.45
CA LYS A 179 -9.04 -18.03 -38.30
C LYS A 179 -8.20 -18.84 -37.31
N GLU A 180 -7.35 -19.74 -37.81
CA GLU A 180 -6.44 -20.55 -36.98
C GLU A 180 -5.42 -19.66 -36.24
N LEU A 181 -4.81 -18.69 -36.93
CA LEU A 181 -3.90 -17.72 -36.31
C LEU A 181 -4.60 -16.84 -35.28
N ARG A 182 -5.83 -16.40 -35.55
CA ARG A 182 -6.63 -15.65 -34.58
C ARG A 182 -6.90 -16.49 -33.34
N ALA A 183 -7.26 -17.76 -33.51
CA ALA A 183 -7.52 -18.68 -32.40
C ALA A 183 -6.27 -19.00 -31.57
N SER A 184 -5.09 -19.09 -32.19
CA SER A 184 -3.83 -19.32 -31.46
C SER A 184 -3.39 -18.08 -30.66
N LEU A 185 -3.62 -16.88 -31.19
CA LEU A 185 -3.35 -15.63 -30.48
C LEU A 185 -4.35 -15.41 -29.33
N LYS A 186 -5.65 -15.52 -29.64
CA LYS A 186 -6.73 -15.30 -28.67
C LYS A 186 -8.02 -15.98 -29.12
N ASN A 187 -8.33 -17.11 -28.49
CA ASN A 187 -9.61 -17.78 -28.64
C ASN A 187 -10.71 -17.08 -27.83
N ASN A 188 -11.98 -17.28 -28.20
CA ASN A 188 -13.17 -16.75 -27.50
C ASN A 188 -13.23 -17.14 -26.02
N GLN A 189 -12.61 -18.26 -25.65
CA GLN A 189 -12.47 -18.70 -24.25
C GLN A 189 -11.31 -18.00 -23.51
N LYS A 190 -10.75 -16.91 -24.05
CA LYS A 190 -9.57 -16.20 -23.52
C LYS A 190 -8.39 -17.13 -23.26
N ARG A 191 -8.18 -18.09 -24.17
CA ARG A 191 -7.02 -18.99 -24.19
C ARG A 191 -6.20 -18.69 -25.44
N GLY A 192 -4.89 -18.74 -25.34
CA GLY A 192 -3.96 -18.39 -26.41
C GLY A 192 -2.73 -17.68 -25.88
N MET A 193 -1.83 -17.28 -26.78
CA MET A 193 -0.57 -16.61 -26.40
C MET A 193 -0.77 -15.26 -25.72
N ILE A 194 -1.78 -14.48 -26.12
CA ILE A 194 -2.01 -13.16 -25.52
C ILE A 194 -2.42 -13.28 -24.05
N PRO A 195 -3.45 -14.06 -23.68
CA PRO A 195 -3.82 -14.27 -22.27
C PRO A 195 -2.69 -14.86 -21.41
N THR A 196 -1.85 -15.75 -21.94
CA THR A 196 -0.70 -16.28 -21.19
C THR A 196 0.32 -15.19 -20.90
N LEU A 197 0.64 -14.34 -21.88
CA LEU A 197 1.56 -13.22 -21.70
C LEU A 197 1.00 -12.14 -20.78
N GLU A 198 -0.31 -11.86 -20.85
CA GLU A 198 -1.00 -10.95 -19.92
C GLU A 198 -0.90 -11.46 -18.47
N ASN A 199 -1.09 -12.76 -18.23
CA ASN A 199 -0.94 -13.36 -16.91
C ASN A 199 0.51 -13.35 -16.41
N GLU A 200 1.48 -13.63 -17.29
CA GLU A 200 2.90 -13.53 -16.95
C GLU A 200 3.27 -12.10 -16.56
N LEU A 201 2.83 -11.11 -17.34
CA LEU A 201 3.05 -9.69 -17.06
C LEU A 201 2.46 -9.28 -15.70
N ALA A 202 1.23 -9.69 -15.42
CA ALA A 202 0.62 -9.46 -14.10
C ALA A 202 1.44 -10.10 -12.96
N SER A 203 1.97 -11.31 -13.16
CA SER A 203 2.82 -11.98 -12.17
C SER A 203 4.17 -11.27 -11.97
N TYR A 204 4.72 -10.66 -13.02
CA TYR A 204 5.95 -9.87 -12.93
C TYR A 204 5.71 -8.54 -12.24
N ASP A 205 4.58 -7.88 -12.49
CA ASP A 205 4.19 -6.65 -11.79
C ASP A 205 4.01 -6.88 -10.28
N GLU A 206 3.40 -8.01 -9.88
CA GLU A 206 3.27 -8.40 -8.48
C GLU A 206 4.65 -8.66 -7.82
N LYS A 207 5.55 -9.33 -8.53
CA LYS A 207 6.94 -9.53 -8.08
C LYS A 207 7.70 -8.20 -7.96
N LEU A 208 7.48 -7.27 -8.88
CA LEU A 208 8.09 -5.95 -8.82
C LEU A 208 7.58 -5.17 -7.60
N ALA A 209 6.26 -5.17 -7.38
CA ALA A 209 5.64 -4.52 -6.23
C ALA A 209 6.16 -5.07 -4.90
N SER A 210 6.26 -6.40 -4.77
CA SER A 210 6.82 -7.04 -3.57
C SER A 210 8.31 -6.72 -3.39
N SER A 211 9.11 -6.69 -4.45
CA SER A 211 10.52 -6.28 -4.39
C SER A 211 10.69 -4.83 -3.93
N VAL A 212 9.82 -3.92 -4.39
CA VAL A 212 9.81 -2.52 -3.93
C VAL A 212 9.45 -2.43 -2.45
N SER A 213 8.46 -3.21 -1.98
CA SER A 213 8.12 -3.27 -0.55
C SER A 213 9.31 -3.74 0.29
N ILE A 214 9.96 -4.83 -0.10
CA ILE A 214 11.14 -5.37 0.58
C ILE A 214 12.28 -4.35 0.60
N LYS A 215 12.50 -3.62 -0.50
CA LYS A 215 13.50 -2.55 -0.55
C LYS A 215 13.17 -1.42 0.44
N ASN A 216 11.92 -0.98 0.50
CA ASN A 216 11.51 0.05 1.45
C ASN A 216 11.71 -0.42 2.90
N GLU A 217 11.35 -1.67 3.20
CA GLU A 217 11.63 -2.27 4.51
C GLU A 217 13.14 -2.29 4.81
N LEU A 218 13.97 -2.68 3.84
CA LEU A 218 15.43 -2.67 3.99
C LEU A 218 15.96 -1.26 4.28
N ASP A 219 15.46 -0.24 3.58
CA ASP A 219 15.85 1.15 3.77
C ASP A 219 15.47 1.65 5.18
N THR A 220 14.28 1.28 5.69
CA THR A 220 13.89 1.61 7.08
C THR A 220 14.79 0.93 8.11
N VAL A 221 15.14 -0.34 7.88
CA VAL A 221 16.06 -1.09 8.75
C VAL A 221 17.44 -0.45 8.73
N LEU A 222 17.96 -0.04 7.57
CA LEU A 222 19.25 0.64 7.44
C LEU A 222 19.28 1.97 8.19
N VAL A 223 18.23 2.78 8.12
CA VAL A 223 18.11 4.01 8.91
C VAL A 223 18.14 3.69 10.41
N SER A 224 17.33 2.72 10.85
CA SER A 224 17.30 2.31 12.27
C SER A 224 18.65 1.77 12.76
N LEU A 225 19.40 1.07 11.91
CA LEU A 225 20.73 0.57 12.20
C LEU A 225 21.73 1.73 12.35
N GLY A 226 21.64 2.74 11.50
CA GLY A 226 22.42 3.98 11.60
C GLY A 226 22.21 4.69 12.93
N GLU A 227 20.95 4.89 13.33
CA GLU A 227 20.61 5.50 14.62
C GLU A 227 21.13 4.69 15.81
N LYS A 228 20.97 3.37 15.78
CA LYS A 228 21.48 2.49 16.85
C LYS A 228 23.01 2.56 16.94
N LYS A 229 23.72 2.59 15.80
CA LYS A 229 25.18 2.77 15.78
C LYS A 229 25.61 4.11 16.39
N GLN A 230 24.91 5.20 16.07
CA GLN A 230 25.19 6.51 16.68
C GLN A 230 24.94 6.50 18.19
N LYS A 231 23.84 5.89 18.65
CA LYS A 231 23.54 5.74 20.09
C LYS A 231 24.62 4.93 20.81
N ILE A 232 25.12 3.84 20.19
CA ILE A 232 26.23 3.05 20.75
C ILE A 232 27.50 3.90 20.87
N ALA A 233 27.86 4.65 19.82
CA ALA A 233 29.03 5.52 19.84
C ALA A 233 28.92 6.59 20.93
N PHE A 234 27.77 7.25 21.03
CA PHE A 234 27.48 8.24 22.09
C PHE A 234 27.58 7.62 23.49
N ASN A 235 26.92 6.49 23.72
CA ASN A 235 26.97 5.80 25.01
C ASN A 235 28.39 5.39 25.38
N ARG A 236 29.20 4.95 24.42
CA ARG A 236 30.61 4.60 24.65
C ARG A 236 31.43 5.79 25.11
N THR A 237 31.28 6.95 24.46
CA THR A 237 31.96 8.20 24.91
C THR A 237 31.53 8.63 26.31
N LYS A 238 30.25 8.47 26.65
CA LYS A 238 29.73 8.77 27.98
C LYS A 238 30.28 7.81 29.04
N LEU A 239 30.41 6.53 28.68
CA LEU A 239 30.97 5.50 29.55
C LEU A 239 32.45 5.80 29.87
N ASP A 240 33.25 6.13 28.84
CA ASP A 240 34.65 6.52 29.01
C ASP A 240 34.80 7.78 29.90
N ALA A 241 33.88 8.75 29.78
CA ALA A 241 33.88 9.95 30.63
C ALA A 241 33.57 9.61 32.10
N LEU A 242 32.55 8.77 32.34
CA LEU A 242 32.18 8.32 33.68
C LEU A 242 33.27 7.45 34.32
N GLU A 243 33.98 6.64 33.55
CA GLU A 243 35.12 5.86 34.05
C GLU A 243 36.25 6.76 34.52
N LYS A 244 36.58 7.81 33.75
CA LYS A 244 37.58 8.81 34.17
C LYS A 244 37.14 9.56 35.43
N GLU A 245 35.86 9.92 35.53
CA GLU A 245 35.31 10.58 36.72
C GLU A 245 35.39 9.66 37.96
N LYS A 246 35.04 8.39 37.81
CA LYS A 246 35.18 7.37 38.86
C LYS A 246 36.63 7.19 39.29
N GLU A 247 37.57 7.20 38.35
CA GLU A 247 39.01 7.12 38.66
C GLU A 247 39.49 8.36 39.44
N ASN A 248 39.02 9.56 39.04
CA ASN A 248 39.33 10.81 39.75
C ASN A 248 38.79 10.80 41.17
N LEU A 249 37.56 10.32 41.39
CA LEU A 249 36.98 10.17 42.73
C LEU A 249 37.81 9.20 43.58
N ARG A 250 38.21 8.05 43.04
CA ARG A 250 39.08 7.10 43.75
C ARG A 250 40.43 7.72 44.14
N LYS A 251 41.04 8.51 43.24
CA LYS A 251 42.28 9.25 43.55
C LYS A 251 42.07 10.26 44.67
N TYR A 252 40.94 10.97 44.65
CA TYR A 252 40.59 11.93 45.69
C TYR A 252 40.36 11.27 47.05
N GLU A 253 39.60 10.17 47.09
CA GLU A 253 39.41 9.37 48.31
C GLU A 253 40.74 8.83 48.87
N ALA A 254 41.61 8.32 48.00
CA ALA A 254 42.94 7.85 48.40
C ALA A 254 43.78 9.00 48.99
N LYS A 255 43.70 10.20 48.40
CA LYS A 255 44.37 11.40 48.92
C LYS A 255 43.84 11.81 50.30
N GLN A 256 42.52 11.78 50.51
CA GLN A 256 41.93 12.07 51.82
C GLN A 256 42.38 11.05 52.88
N LYS A 257 42.35 9.75 52.56
CA LYS A 257 42.82 8.69 53.47
C LYS A 257 44.31 8.84 53.82
N LEU A 258 45.13 9.20 52.84
CA LEU A 258 46.55 9.47 53.07
C LEU A 258 46.74 10.69 53.99
N ALA A 259 45.98 11.77 53.77
CA ALA A 259 46.02 12.94 54.64
C ALA A 259 45.62 12.61 56.09
N SER A 260 44.56 11.81 56.30
CA SER A 260 44.14 11.38 57.63
C SER A 260 45.17 10.48 58.32
N LEU A 261 45.80 9.57 57.58
CA LEU A 261 46.87 8.73 58.12
C LEU A 261 48.10 9.55 58.51
N LEU A 262 48.48 10.55 57.70
CA LEU A 262 49.57 11.45 58.03
C LEU A 262 49.27 12.31 59.27
N SER A 263 48.03 12.80 59.42
CA SER A 263 47.65 13.53 60.64
C SER A 263 47.66 12.64 61.87
N LEU A 264 47.19 11.38 61.76
CA LEU A 264 47.26 10.41 62.86
C LEU A 264 48.70 10.07 63.23
N ALA A 265 49.58 9.86 62.24
CA ALA A 265 51.00 9.60 62.49
C ALA A 265 51.72 10.80 63.14
N ARG A 266 51.34 12.03 62.81
CA ARG A 266 51.82 13.23 63.50
C ARG A 266 51.32 13.28 64.94
N ALA A 267 50.02 13.05 65.15
CA ALA A 267 49.43 13.03 66.48
C ALA A 267 50.03 11.94 67.37
N ASP A 268 50.34 10.76 66.81
CA ASP A 268 51.01 9.66 67.52
C ASP A 268 52.45 10.05 67.92
N LYS A 269 53.22 10.66 67.01
CA LYS A 269 54.54 11.21 67.35
C LYS A 269 54.48 12.30 68.42
N ASP A 270 53.54 13.22 68.31
CA ASP A 270 53.34 14.28 69.31
C ASP A 270 52.91 13.69 70.66
N ALA A 271 52.06 12.65 70.66
CA ALA A 271 51.66 11.93 71.86
C ALA A 271 52.82 11.15 72.50
N GLN A 272 53.66 10.50 71.68
CA GLN A 272 54.90 9.84 72.14
C GLN A 272 55.86 10.85 72.76
N ALA A 273 56.10 11.99 72.10
CA ALA A 273 56.95 13.05 72.65
C ALA A 273 56.42 13.58 73.98
N ARG A 274 55.11 13.83 74.09
CA ARG A 274 54.46 14.22 75.35
C ARG A 274 54.56 13.14 76.42
N TYR A 275 54.41 11.86 76.05
CA TYR A 275 54.57 10.75 76.97
C TYR A 275 56.00 10.67 77.50
N GLU A 276 57.01 10.77 76.63
CA GLU A 276 58.42 10.81 77.03
C GLU A 276 58.75 12.03 77.91
N GLU A 277 58.17 13.20 77.62
CA GLU A 277 58.30 14.40 78.44
C GLU A 277 57.65 14.23 79.82
N CYS A 278 56.43 13.69 79.88
CA CYS A 278 55.77 13.33 81.14
C CYS A 278 56.60 12.30 81.92
N VAL A 279 57.10 11.24 81.29
CA VAL A 279 57.95 10.23 81.93
C VAL A 279 59.20 10.87 82.54
N LYS A 280 59.82 11.87 81.88
CA LYS A 280 60.94 12.64 82.44
C LYS A 280 60.54 13.57 83.59
N GLN A 281 59.34 14.17 83.55
CA GLN A 281 58.83 14.99 84.66
C GLN A 281 58.44 14.14 85.88
N PHE A 282 57.99 12.90 85.66
CA PHE A 282 57.56 11.95 86.69
C PHE A 282 58.62 10.90 87.03
N SER A 283 59.88 11.05 86.61
CA SER A 283 60.99 10.12 86.92
C SER A 283 61.55 10.28 88.34
N GLY A 284 60.67 10.41 89.34
CA GLY A 284 61.02 10.50 90.76
C GLY A 284 59.86 10.05 91.64
N GLU A 285 60.00 8.87 92.23
CA GLU A 285 59.39 8.29 93.47
C GLU A 285 57.94 8.58 93.91
N ASN A 286 57.09 9.28 93.17
CA ASN A 286 55.68 9.53 93.54
C ASN A 286 54.74 9.42 92.33
N ILE A 287 54.64 8.22 91.74
CA ILE A 287 53.57 7.89 90.79
C ILE A 287 52.35 7.46 91.61
N PRO A 288 51.19 8.15 91.53
CA PRO A 288 49.99 7.76 92.26
C PRO A 288 49.50 6.38 91.85
N ASP A 289 49.05 5.57 92.82
CA ASP A 289 48.56 4.22 92.57
C ASP A 289 47.36 4.22 91.60
N THR A 290 47.25 3.17 90.78
CA THR A 290 46.25 3.07 89.69
C THR A 290 44.81 3.16 90.24
N GLU A 291 44.63 2.76 91.49
CA GLU A 291 43.37 2.82 92.22
C GLU A 291 43.00 4.25 92.65
N LEU A 292 43.99 5.05 93.08
CA LEU A 292 43.80 6.46 93.46
C LEU A 292 43.46 7.33 92.24
N VAL A 293 44.05 7.03 91.09
CA VAL A 293 43.73 7.72 89.83
C VAL A 293 42.28 7.41 89.41
N ARG A 294 41.83 6.17 89.57
CA ARG A 294 40.44 5.79 89.29
C ARG A 294 39.44 6.44 90.24
N SER A 295 39.76 6.55 91.53
CA SER A 295 38.89 7.24 92.48
C SER A 295 38.74 8.71 92.10
N LEU A 296 39.84 9.40 91.78
CA LEU A 296 39.81 10.81 91.37
C LEU A 296 39.05 11.04 90.05
N ILE A 297 39.13 10.11 89.11
CA ILE A 297 38.34 10.18 87.87
C ILE A 297 36.84 10.03 88.16
N ASN A 298 36.48 9.08 89.03
CA ASN A 298 35.09 8.89 89.45
C ASN A 298 34.59 10.13 90.20
N ASP A 299 35.37 10.66 91.15
CA ASP A 299 35.03 11.85 91.92
C ASP A 299 34.84 13.07 91.01
N ASN A 300 35.70 13.26 90.00
CA ASN A 300 35.53 14.33 89.00
C ASN A 300 34.29 14.13 88.13
N SER A 301 33.96 12.89 87.77
CA SER A 301 32.74 12.60 87.01
C SER A 301 31.48 12.85 87.85
N GLU A 302 31.51 12.53 89.14
CA GLU A 302 30.44 12.80 90.10
C GLU A 302 30.30 14.30 90.36
N LEU A 303 31.41 15.03 90.49
CA LEU A 303 31.44 16.49 90.59
C LEU A 303 30.83 17.14 89.35
N ALA A 304 31.22 16.73 88.14
CA ALA A 304 30.66 17.28 86.90
C ALA A 304 29.14 17.01 86.78
N LEU A 305 28.69 15.83 87.22
CA LEU A 305 27.26 15.50 87.29
C LEU A 305 26.54 16.30 88.39
N ALA A 306 27.20 16.54 89.53
CA ALA A 306 26.67 17.34 90.62
C ALA A 306 26.57 18.83 90.22
N GLU A 307 27.58 19.40 89.56
CA GLU A 307 27.56 20.75 89.02
C GLU A 307 26.42 20.92 88.01
N LYS A 308 26.24 19.95 87.11
CA LYS A 308 25.11 19.96 86.17
C LYS A 308 23.76 19.91 86.89
N ARG A 309 23.61 19.08 87.93
CA ARG A 309 22.39 19.03 88.76
C ARG A 309 22.14 20.31 89.53
N VAL A 310 23.18 20.94 90.06
CA VAL A 310 23.08 22.24 90.75
C VAL A 310 22.60 23.30 89.78
N LEU A 311 23.14 23.34 88.55
CA LEU A 311 22.69 24.26 87.50
C LEU A 311 21.20 24.05 87.17
N GLU A 312 20.79 22.81 86.94
CA GLU A 312 19.39 22.46 86.68
C GLU A 312 18.45 22.85 87.84
N LEU A 313 18.89 22.69 89.09
CA LEU A 313 18.12 23.08 90.28
C LEU A 313 18.06 24.60 90.48
N THR A 314 19.14 25.33 90.17
CA THR A 314 19.13 26.79 90.20
C THR A 314 18.20 27.38 89.14
N ASP A 315 18.19 26.79 87.94
CA ASP A 315 17.28 27.18 86.87
C ASP A 315 15.82 26.92 87.28
N ALA A 316 15.54 25.74 87.86
CA ALA A 316 14.21 25.41 88.38
C ALA A 316 13.76 26.33 89.54
N SER A 317 14.66 26.67 90.47
CA SER A 317 14.37 27.58 91.58
C SER A 317 14.10 29.01 91.10
N SER A 318 14.85 29.49 90.10
CA SER A 318 14.63 30.80 89.48
C SER A 318 13.27 30.88 88.76
N ALA A 319 12.86 29.79 88.11
CA ALA A 319 11.55 29.67 87.47
C ALA A 319 10.41 29.69 88.50
N GLU A 320 10.59 29.03 89.65
CA GLU A 320 9.57 28.99 90.70
C GLU A 320 9.48 30.30 91.49
N LYS A 321 10.60 31.00 91.73
CA LYS A 321 10.58 32.37 92.26
C LYS A 321 9.86 33.35 91.32
N SER A 322 10.04 33.20 90.02
CA SER A 322 9.31 33.99 89.02
C SER A 322 7.80 33.71 89.07
N ARG A 323 7.40 32.47 89.34
CA ARG A 323 6.00 32.11 89.60
C ARG A 323 5.46 32.69 90.91
N LEU A 324 6.22 32.65 92.01
CA LEU A 324 5.78 33.19 93.30
C LEU A 324 5.64 34.72 93.29
N ALA A 325 6.53 35.44 92.61
CA ALA A 325 6.40 36.88 92.39
C ALA A 325 5.13 37.25 91.60
N SER A 326 4.65 36.34 90.73
CA SER A 326 3.38 36.53 90.02
C SER A 326 2.12 36.23 90.86
N ILE A 327 2.28 35.59 92.03
CA ILE A 327 1.19 35.23 92.94
C ILE A 327 1.06 36.24 94.10
N GLU A 328 2.17 36.79 94.60
CA GLU A 328 2.18 37.80 95.67
C GLU A 328 1.71 39.20 95.22
N GLY A 329 1.51 39.44 93.92
CA GLY A 329 0.89 40.65 93.37
C GLY A 329 -0.64 40.65 93.32
N SER A 330 -1.31 39.67 93.96
CA SER A 330 -2.77 39.52 93.91
C SER A 330 -3.44 39.71 95.28
N ASP A 331 -3.91 40.95 95.51
CA ASP A 331 -4.93 41.27 96.51
C ASP A 331 -6.25 40.55 96.13
N PRO A 332 -6.92 39.76 96.99
CA PRO A 332 -7.92 38.77 96.56
C PRO A 332 -9.26 39.35 96.08
N PHE A 333 -9.50 40.66 96.23
CA PHE A 333 -10.69 41.34 95.71
C PHE A 333 -10.37 42.74 95.16
N GLY A 334 -9.62 42.78 94.05
CA GLY A 334 -9.44 43.99 93.25
C GLY A 334 -10.77 44.50 92.63
N GLY A 335 -11.44 45.42 93.33
CA GLY A 335 -12.25 46.50 92.76
C GLY A 335 -13.18 46.21 91.57
N ALA A 336 -14.09 45.23 91.67
CA ALA A 336 -15.16 45.03 90.68
C ALA A 336 -16.50 44.61 91.33
N ASP A 337 -17.58 45.35 90.99
CA ASP A 337 -18.95 45.27 91.52
C ASP A 337 -19.51 43.83 91.66
N THR A 338 -19.89 43.47 92.89
CA THR A 338 -20.59 42.22 93.26
C THR A 338 -21.95 42.05 92.55
N ALA A 339 -22.53 43.13 91.99
CA ALA A 339 -23.76 43.11 91.20
C ALA A 339 -23.58 42.50 89.78
N LYS A 340 -22.39 42.60 89.16
CA LYS A 340 -22.14 42.08 87.79
C LYS A 340 -21.98 40.55 87.72
N ILE A 341 -21.59 39.92 88.84
CA ILE A 341 -21.43 38.46 88.95
C ILE A 341 -22.79 37.76 89.15
N LYS A 342 -23.74 38.38 89.87
CA LYS A 342 -25.12 37.87 89.99
C LYS A 342 -25.87 37.85 88.65
N SER A 343 -25.63 38.82 87.76
CA SER A 343 -26.30 38.90 86.44
C SER A 343 -25.74 37.91 85.40
N SER A 344 -24.45 37.56 85.46
CA SER A 344 -23.85 36.61 84.52
C SER A 344 -24.26 35.15 84.79
N LEU A 345 -24.56 34.81 86.05
CA LEU A 345 -25.12 33.51 86.42
C LEU A 345 -26.59 33.32 85.98
N LYS A 346 -27.44 34.37 86.03
CA LYS A 346 -28.82 34.32 85.51
C LYS A 346 -28.88 34.17 83.98
N ARG A 347 -27.88 34.72 83.26
CA ARG A 347 -27.80 34.64 81.78
C ARG A 347 -27.52 33.22 81.27
N ARG A 348 -26.76 32.41 82.02
CA ARG A 348 -26.45 31.01 81.65
C ARG A 348 -27.59 30.04 81.94
N THR A 349 -28.40 30.26 82.98
CA THR A 349 -29.59 29.44 83.22
C THR A 349 -30.68 29.70 82.19
N ALA A 350 -30.84 30.95 81.73
CA ALA A 350 -31.78 31.29 80.65
C ALA A 350 -31.38 30.70 79.28
N LEU A 351 -30.09 30.70 78.92
CA LEU A 351 -29.60 30.04 77.70
C LEU A 351 -29.77 28.50 77.75
N GLY A 352 -29.68 27.89 78.94
CA GLY A 352 -29.89 26.45 79.12
C GLY A 352 -31.33 26.00 78.85
N TYR A 353 -32.33 26.77 79.33
CA TYR A 353 -33.74 26.50 79.03
C TYR A 353 -34.09 26.77 77.56
N LEU A 354 -33.46 27.77 76.93
CA LEU A 354 -33.61 28.04 75.49
C LEU A 354 -33.10 26.87 74.64
N PHE A 355 -31.97 26.25 75.04
CA PHE A 355 -31.39 25.10 74.35
C PHE A 355 -32.26 23.84 74.54
N LEU A 356 -32.84 23.64 75.72
CA LEU A 356 -33.77 22.54 76.00
C LEU A 356 -35.06 22.66 75.15
N ALA A 357 -35.60 23.88 75.00
CA ALA A 357 -36.76 24.14 74.15
C ALA A 357 -36.48 23.85 72.65
N LEU A 358 -35.28 24.18 72.17
CA LEU A 358 -34.82 23.88 70.81
C LEU A 358 -34.68 22.37 70.55
N CYS A 359 -34.19 21.61 71.54
CA CYS A 359 -34.12 20.15 71.45
C CYS A 359 -35.50 19.48 71.37
N VAL A 360 -36.47 19.94 72.17
CA VAL A 360 -37.85 19.40 72.14
C VAL A 360 -38.54 19.71 70.80
N ALA A 361 -38.30 20.90 70.23
CA ALA A 361 -38.82 21.26 68.91
C ALA A 361 -38.24 20.39 67.77
N CYS A 362 -36.94 20.10 67.80
CA CYS A 362 -36.30 19.23 66.81
C CYS A 362 -36.80 17.77 66.89
N ILE A 363 -37.03 17.25 68.09
CA ILE A 363 -37.57 15.89 68.30
C ILE A 363 -39.03 15.82 67.81
N GLY A 364 -39.84 16.86 68.07
CA GLY A 364 -41.21 16.95 67.55
C GLY A 364 -41.30 17.06 66.03
N GLY A 365 -40.38 17.82 65.40
CA GLY A 365 -40.30 17.94 63.94
C GLY A 365 -39.87 16.64 63.23
N ALA A 366 -38.96 15.87 63.83
CA ALA A 366 -38.56 14.56 63.32
C ALA A 366 -39.67 13.51 63.44
N ALA A 367 -40.46 13.54 64.53
CA ALA A 367 -41.62 12.66 64.70
C ALA A 367 -42.76 12.99 63.72
N ALA A 368 -42.98 14.27 63.41
CA ALA A 368 -43.98 14.69 62.42
C ALA A 368 -43.61 14.28 60.99
N LEU A 369 -42.32 14.41 60.61
CA LEU A 369 -41.83 13.96 59.30
C LEU A 369 -41.88 12.44 59.12
N TYR A 370 -41.69 11.67 60.20
CA TYR A 370 -41.82 10.21 60.17
C TYR A 370 -43.26 9.73 59.89
N PHE A 371 -44.27 10.53 60.25
CA PHE A 371 -45.68 10.18 60.07
C PHE A 371 -46.25 10.61 58.71
N THR A 372 -45.64 11.57 58.00
CA THR A 372 -46.17 12.12 56.74
C THR A 372 -45.55 11.54 55.47
N SER A 373 -44.38 10.90 55.55
CA SER A 373 -43.72 10.27 54.40
C SER A 373 -43.52 8.78 54.68
N GLY A 374 -44.44 7.95 54.17
CA GLY A 374 -44.39 6.48 54.25
C GLY A 374 -43.27 5.84 53.42
N ALA A 375 -42.03 6.30 53.59
CA ALA A 375 -40.85 5.76 52.93
C ALA A 375 -39.71 5.58 53.96
N GLY A 376 -39.19 4.36 54.04
CA GLY A 376 -38.17 3.95 55.01
C GLY A 376 -36.84 4.67 54.87
N ILE A 377 -36.68 5.78 55.61
CA ILE A 377 -35.37 6.36 55.96
C ILE A 377 -34.82 5.53 57.13
N PRO A 378 -33.53 5.13 57.12
CA PRO A 378 -32.99 4.21 58.11
C PRO A 378 -33.04 4.83 59.50
N VAL A 379 -33.70 4.14 60.43
CA VAL A 379 -33.83 4.45 61.87
C VAL A 379 -32.45 4.74 62.52
N PHE A 380 -31.37 4.25 61.92
CA PHE A 380 -30.00 4.48 62.36
C PHE A 380 -29.47 5.92 62.19
N ALA A 381 -29.96 6.70 61.22
CA ALA A 381 -29.50 8.08 61.04
C ALA A 381 -30.09 9.05 62.09
N CYS A 382 -31.32 8.80 62.55
CA CYS A 382 -31.95 9.60 63.60
C CYS A 382 -31.47 9.20 65.01
N ALA A 383 -31.22 7.91 65.24
CA ALA A 383 -30.66 7.42 66.51
C ALA A 383 -29.22 7.92 66.74
N GLY A 384 -28.41 7.96 65.67
CA GLY A 384 -27.05 8.52 65.72
C GLY A 384 -27.02 10.01 66.05
N GLY A 385 -27.93 10.80 65.46
CA GLY A 385 -28.06 12.24 65.75
C GLY A 385 -28.52 12.54 67.18
N ALA A 386 -29.50 11.79 67.69
CA ALA A 386 -29.98 11.96 69.06
C ALA A 386 -28.92 11.57 70.11
N ALA A 387 -28.14 10.52 69.88
CA ALA A 387 -27.05 10.11 70.77
C ALA A 387 -25.90 11.12 70.81
N LEU A 388 -25.55 11.73 69.66
CA LEU A 388 -24.51 12.76 69.58
C LEU A 388 -24.95 14.07 70.28
N PHE A 389 -26.22 14.44 70.16
CA PHE A 389 -26.78 15.60 70.87
C PHE A 389 -26.98 15.35 72.38
N ALA A 390 -27.35 14.14 72.80
CA ALA A 390 -27.40 13.76 74.20
C ALA A 390 -26.00 13.73 74.83
N ALA A 391 -24.98 13.30 74.08
CA ALA A 391 -23.59 13.35 74.50
C ALA A 391 -23.08 14.79 74.63
N LEU A 392 -23.43 15.70 73.71
CA LEU A 392 -23.09 17.12 73.80
C LEU A 392 -23.82 17.82 74.96
N PHE A 393 -25.09 17.47 75.21
CA PHE A 393 -25.84 17.95 76.39
C PHE A 393 -25.23 17.40 77.70
N ALA A 394 -24.83 16.13 77.73
CA ALA A 394 -24.09 15.56 78.85
C ALA A 394 -22.76 16.28 79.07
N ILE A 395 -22.00 16.61 78.02
CA ILE A 395 -20.76 17.39 78.14
C ILE A 395 -21.03 18.83 78.63
N PHE A 396 -22.16 19.43 78.26
CA PHE A 396 -22.54 20.80 78.68
C PHE A 396 -23.11 20.86 80.10
N VAL A 397 -23.88 19.85 80.54
CA VAL A 397 -24.51 19.78 81.87
C VAL A 397 -23.65 19.06 82.91
N LEU A 398 -22.96 17.97 82.53
CA LEU A 398 -21.98 17.26 83.39
C LEU A 398 -20.56 17.83 83.23
N GLY A 399 -20.35 18.79 82.33
CA GLY A 399 -19.19 19.66 82.33
C GLY A 399 -19.12 20.41 83.65
N LYS A 400 -18.34 19.86 84.60
CA LYS A 400 -18.10 20.44 85.93
C LYS A 400 -17.86 21.96 85.78
N PRO A 401 -18.52 22.81 86.59
CA PRO A 401 -18.47 24.25 86.41
C PRO A 401 -17.03 24.74 86.57
N ARG A 402 -16.34 24.96 85.43
CA ARG A 402 -14.95 25.46 85.39
C ARG A 402 -14.82 26.81 86.10
N ASP A 403 -15.90 27.57 86.19
CA ASP A 403 -15.90 28.88 86.85
C ASP A 403 -15.97 28.81 88.39
N VAL A 404 -16.38 27.69 89.00
CA VAL A 404 -16.47 27.57 90.48
C VAL A 404 -15.13 27.12 91.07
N LYS A 405 -14.38 26.29 90.34
CA LYS A 405 -13.00 25.91 90.67
C LYS A 405 -12.03 27.09 90.62
N LYS A 406 -12.31 28.11 89.79
CA LYS A 406 -11.48 29.33 89.70
C LYS A 406 -11.46 30.11 91.03
N TYR A 407 -12.49 29.96 91.85
CA TYR A 407 -12.59 30.56 93.18
C TYR A 407 -12.37 29.52 94.31
N GLY A 408 -11.82 28.35 94.01
CA GLY A 408 -11.44 27.34 95.02
C GLY A 408 -12.54 26.36 95.47
N PHE A 409 -13.75 26.42 94.90
CA PHE A 409 -14.86 25.55 95.31
C PHE A 409 -15.09 24.38 94.35
N THR A 410 -15.47 23.22 94.89
CA THR A 410 -15.70 21.98 94.11
C THR A 410 -17.12 21.85 93.59
N ALA A 411 -18.09 22.57 94.16
CA ALA A 411 -19.49 22.57 93.76
C ALA A 411 -20.11 23.97 93.84
N LYS A 412 -21.05 24.28 92.92
CA LYS A 412 -21.77 25.57 92.88
C LYS A 412 -22.49 25.89 94.20
N ALA A 413 -23.01 24.88 94.89
CA ALA A 413 -23.65 25.05 96.20
C ALA A 413 -22.66 25.52 97.29
N GLY A 414 -21.39 25.08 97.23
CA GLY A 414 -20.35 25.51 98.17
C GLY A 414 -19.93 26.96 97.97
N LEU A 415 -19.88 27.42 96.72
CA LEU A 415 -19.60 28.83 96.38
C LEU A 415 -20.74 29.76 96.83
N VAL A 416 -22.01 29.35 96.64
CA VAL A 416 -23.18 30.13 97.06
C VAL A 416 -23.25 30.23 98.59
N LYS A 417 -22.94 29.15 99.31
CA LYS A 417 -22.94 29.15 100.78
C LYS A 417 -21.81 30.03 101.36
N ALA A 418 -20.62 30.02 100.74
CA ALA A 418 -19.52 30.90 101.13
C ALA A 418 -19.76 32.39 100.83
N LEU A 419 -20.60 32.69 99.83
CA LEU A 419 -21.07 34.05 99.50
C LEU A 419 -22.13 34.56 100.48
N ASP A 420 -22.88 33.67 101.15
CA ASP A 420 -23.91 34.01 102.13
C ASP A 420 -23.39 34.04 103.59
N GLU A 421 -22.21 33.47 103.87
CA GLU A 421 -21.63 33.33 105.23
C GLU A 421 -20.51 34.37 105.54
N GLN A 422 -20.25 35.37 104.69
CA GLN A 422 -19.27 36.43 105.00
C GLN A 422 -19.90 37.52 105.88
N PRO A 423 -19.39 37.77 107.10
CA PRO A 423 -19.57 39.06 107.77
C PRO A 423 -18.70 40.11 107.06
N LEU A 424 -19.18 41.36 107.03
CA LEU A 424 -18.55 42.53 106.42
C LEU A 424 -17.06 42.73 106.80
#